data_AF-A0A432QI82-F1
#
_entry.id   AF-A0A432QI82-F1
#
_cell.length_a   1.000
_cell.length_b   1.000
_cell.length_c   1.000
_cell.angle_alpha   90.00
_cell.angle_beta   90.00
_cell.angle_gamma   90.00
#
_symmetry.space_group_name_H-M   'P 1'
#
loop_
_entity.id
_entity.type
_entity.pdbx_description
1 polymer ?
#
loop_
_entity_poly.entity_id
_entity_poly.type
_entity_poly.pdbx_seq_one_letter_code
_entity_poly.pdbx_strand_id
1 'polypeptide(L)'
;MFPAFLRSRWWDTPTPLYRALVCTEAGPWTSLCLEEDWEYDCRIAATGVSLYYVPEYVCEVRDHDCQRLCRGESKDPHRMQDRAEAHKLIFQHAQQAGITPDIPEMQHFARELFLLCRQCGAAGLQDEAEMLFELAREASGTQRGKGMDFILYGLLARLFGWVNAGKLACLADRVRKG
;
A
#
# COMPACT_ATOMS: atom_id res chain seq x y z
N MET A 1 -0.80 -3.58 -15.75
CA MET A 1 -0.64 -4.02 -14.36
C MET A 1 0.21 -2.99 -13.64
N PHE A 2 1.51 -3.18 -13.48
CA PHE A 2 2.41 -2.04 -13.27
C PHE A 2 2.48 -1.17 -14.54
N PRO A 3 2.64 0.15 -14.41
CA PRO A 3 2.71 0.90 -13.14
C PRO A 3 1.33 1.22 -12.52
N ALA A 4 0.23 0.98 -13.24
CA ALA A 4 -1.11 1.40 -12.83
C ALA A 4 -1.56 0.89 -11.44
N PHE A 5 -1.12 -0.29 -11.01
CA PHE A 5 -1.41 -0.83 -9.68
C PHE A 5 -0.85 0.00 -8.52
N LEU A 6 0.14 0.86 -8.74
CA LEU A 6 0.65 1.77 -7.72
C LEU A 6 -0.30 2.93 -7.41
N ARG A 7 -1.39 3.11 -8.18
CA ARG A 7 -2.42 4.12 -7.89
C ARG A 7 -3.63 3.55 -7.15
N SER A 8 -3.87 2.27 -7.32
CA SER A 8 -5.00 1.51 -6.76
C SER A 8 -5.06 0.15 -7.41
N ARG A 9 -5.70 -0.80 -6.72
CA ARG A 9 -6.28 -1.98 -7.37
C ARG A 9 -7.56 -1.56 -8.11
N TRP A 10 -7.40 -1.07 -9.34
CA TRP A 10 -8.49 -0.50 -10.16
C TRP A 10 -9.38 -1.55 -10.84
N TRP A 11 -9.01 -2.83 -10.78
CA TRP A 11 -9.73 -3.91 -11.43
C TRP A 11 -10.27 -4.92 -10.41
N ASP A 12 -11.57 -4.85 -10.16
CA ASP A 12 -12.26 -5.80 -9.31
C ASP A 12 -12.73 -6.99 -10.16
N THR A 13 -11.79 -7.81 -10.65
CA THR A 13 -12.14 -9.10 -11.21
C THR A 13 -12.09 -10.11 -10.07
N PRO A 14 -13.23 -10.63 -9.57
CA PRO A 14 -13.21 -11.69 -8.55
C PRO A 14 -12.71 -13.03 -9.12
N THR A 15 -12.49 -13.11 -10.44
CA THR A 15 -12.04 -14.32 -11.14
C THR A 15 -10.86 -14.03 -12.08
N PRO A 16 -9.71 -13.53 -11.59
CA PRO A 16 -8.53 -13.44 -12.43
C PRO A 16 -8.05 -14.86 -12.76
N LEU A 17 -7.82 -15.14 -14.04
CA LEU A 17 -7.29 -16.42 -14.49
C LEU A 17 -5.82 -16.26 -14.86
N TYR A 18 -4.97 -16.86 -14.05
CA TYR A 18 -3.53 -16.90 -14.26
C TYR A 18 -3.11 -18.26 -14.84
N ARG A 19 -2.06 -18.26 -15.67
CA ARG A 19 -1.45 -19.52 -16.14
C ARG A 19 -0.81 -20.23 -14.96
N ALA A 20 -0.90 -21.57 -14.92
CA ALA A 20 -0.32 -22.37 -13.84
C ALA A 20 1.18 -22.09 -13.60
N LEU A 21 1.95 -21.85 -14.67
CA LEU A 21 3.37 -21.47 -14.57
C LEU A 21 3.55 -20.15 -13.81
N VAL A 22 2.71 -19.16 -14.07
CA VAL A 22 2.75 -17.85 -13.42
C VAL A 22 2.36 -17.96 -11.95
N CYS A 23 1.35 -18.78 -11.61
CA CYS A 23 1.02 -19.07 -10.21
C CYS A 23 2.16 -19.79 -9.48
N THR A 24 2.85 -20.71 -10.16
CA THR A 24 4.00 -21.43 -9.60
C THR A 24 5.16 -20.47 -9.30
N GLU A 25 5.41 -19.52 -10.21
CA GLU A 25 6.45 -18.51 -10.05
C GLU A 25 6.11 -17.49 -8.95
N ALA A 26 4.86 -17.01 -8.90
CA ALA A 26 4.42 -16.10 -7.85
C ALA A 26 4.39 -16.75 -6.46
N GLY A 27 4.17 -18.07 -6.40
CA GLY A 27 4.13 -18.82 -5.16
C GLY A 27 2.79 -18.71 -4.42
N PRO A 28 2.73 -19.22 -3.17
CA PRO A 28 1.51 -19.27 -2.40
C PRO A 28 1.04 -17.87 -1.98
N TRP A 29 -0.24 -17.80 -1.62
CA TRP A 29 -0.84 -16.66 -0.92
C TRP A 29 -0.11 -16.35 0.39
N THR A 30 -0.23 -15.12 0.84
CA THR A 30 0.42 -14.65 2.07
C THR A 30 -0.44 -15.04 3.27
N SER A 31 -0.12 -14.52 4.46
CA SER A 31 -0.98 -14.62 5.64
C SER A 31 -1.73 -13.31 5.92
N LEU A 32 -1.74 -12.36 4.97
CA LEU A 32 -2.37 -11.06 5.13
C LEU A 32 -3.90 -11.21 5.10
N CYS A 33 -4.61 -10.56 6.03
CA CYS A 33 -6.07 -10.50 5.99
C CYS A 33 -6.59 -9.33 5.14
N LEU A 34 -5.73 -8.35 4.80
CA LEU A 34 -6.07 -7.18 4.01
C LEU A 34 -5.10 -6.96 2.86
N GLU A 35 -5.66 -6.52 1.73
CA GLU A 35 -4.92 -6.15 0.51
C GLU A 35 -4.06 -7.29 -0.06
N GLU A 36 -4.31 -8.54 0.37
CA GLU A 36 -3.65 -9.74 -0.14
C GLU A 36 -3.84 -9.91 -1.65
N ASP A 37 -5.03 -9.61 -2.15
CA ASP A 37 -5.36 -9.64 -3.57
C ASP A 37 -4.55 -8.61 -4.37
N TRP A 38 -4.41 -7.40 -3.84
CA TRP A 38 -3.60 -6.34 -4.45
C TRP A 38 -2.12 -6.69 -4.45
N GLU A 39 -1.60 -7.20 -3.34
CA GLU A 39 -0.23 -7.71 -3.25
C GLU A 39 0.00 -8.80 -4.28
N TYR A 40 -0.89 -9.80 -4.36
CA TYR A 40 -0.75 -10.93 -5.26
C TYR A 40 -0.77 -10.48 -6.72
N ASP A 41 -1.69 -9.59 -7.09
CA ASP A 41 -1.75 -9.01 -8.45
C ASP A 41 -0.45 -8.23 -8.78
N CYS A 42 0.12 -7.51 -7.81
CA CYS A 42 1.40 -6.82 -7.99
C CYS A 42 2.57 -7.78 -8.14
N ARG A 43 2.59 -8.87 -7.37
CA ARG A 43 3.61 -9.93 -7.47
C ARG A 43 3.56 -10.61 -8.83
N ILE A 44 2.37 -10.91 -9.33
CA ILE A 44 2.17 -11.43 -10.68
C ILE A 44 2.64 -10.38 -11.70
N ALA A 45 2.31 -9.09 -11.52
CA ALA A 45 2.75 -8.03 -12.41
C ALA A 45 4.27 -7.96 -12.53
N ALA A 46 5.00 -8.25 -11.45
CA ALA A 46 6.45 -8.22 -11.42
C ALA A 46 7.11 -9.30 -12.28
N THR A 47 6.41 -10.38 -12.63
CA THR A 47 6.92 -11.42 -13.56
C THR A 47 6.88 -11.00 -15.02
N GLY A 48 6.46 -9.76 -15.32
CA GLY A 48 6.45 -9.21 -16.68
C GLY A 48 5.29 -9.69 -17.56
N VAL A 49 4.25 -10.26 -16.96
CA VAL A 49 3.06 -10.69 -17.70
C VAL A 49 2.18 -9.50 -18.09
N SER A 50 1.50 -9.67 -19.22
CA SER A 50 0.50 -8.72 -19.71
C SER A 50 -0.90 -9.15 -19.37
N LEU A 51 -1.73 -8.15 -19.14
CA LEU A 51 -3.13 -8.33 -18.87
C LEU A 51 -3.96 -8.43 -20.14
N TYR A 52 -4.94 -9.34 -20.16
CA TYR A 52 -5.99 -9.37 -21.16
C TYR A 52 -7.37 -9.27 -20.49
N TYR A 53 -8.19 -8.33 -20.95
CA TYR A 53 -9.57 -8.18 -20.50
C TYR A 53 -10.51 -8.92 -21.44
N VAL A 54 -11.38 -9.75 -20.87
CA VAL A 54 -12.43 -10.48 -21.60
C VAL A 54 -13.77 -9.85 -21.26
N PRO A 55 -14.48 -9.23 -22.22
CA PRO A 55 -15.76 -8.55 -21.97
C PRO A 55 -16.93 -9.54 -21.88
N GLU A 56 -16.78 -10.62 -21.13
CA GLU A 56 -17.77 -11.68 -20.96
C GLU A 56 -18.26 -11.77 -19.53
N TYR A 57 -19.48 -12.25 -19.35
CA TYR A 57 -20.03 -12.49 -18.02
C TYR A 57 -19.41 -13.75 -17.41
N VAL A 58 -18.55 -13.56 -16.40
CA VAL A 58 -17.81 -14.66 -15.76
C VAL A 58 -18.25 -14.92 -14.32
N CYS A 59 -18.88 -13.96 -13.64
CA CYS A 59 -19.22 -14.08 -12.23
C CYS A 59 -20.33 -13.12 -11.77
N GLU A 60 -21.02 -13.49 -10.70
CA GLU A 60 -21.85 -12.63 -9.86
C GLU A 60 -21.19 -12.51 -8.48
N VAL A 61 -21.00 -11.29 -7.98
CA VAL A 61 -20.61 -11.08 -6.57
C VAL A 61 -21.86 -10.74 -5.78
N ARG A 62 -22.14 -11.53 -4.73
CA ARG A 62 -23.23 -11.24 -3.79
C ARG A 62 -22.69 -10.62 -2.53
N ASP A 63 -23.13 -9.42 -2.25
CA ASP A 63 -22.82 -8.75 -0.99
C ASP A 63 -23.76 -9.19 0.14
N HIS A 64 -23.32 -9.09 1.39
CA HIS A 64 -24.12 -9.39 2.57
C HIS A 64 -23.65 -8.55 3.76
N ASP A 65 -24.55 -8.29 4.71
CA ASP A 65 -24.32 -7.37 5.83
C ASP A 65 -23.69 -8.03 7.08
N CYS A 66 -23.15 -9.23 6.93
CA CYS A 66 -22.48 -9.92 8.04
C CYS A 66 -21.04 -9.42 8.19
N GLN A 67 -20.42 -9.77 9.33
CA GLN A 67 -19.01 -9.52 9.59
C GLN A 67 -18.12 -10.17 8.51
N ARG A 68 -17.04 -9.47 8.12
CA ARG A 68 -16.08 -9.92 7.12
C ARG A 68 -14.67 -9.53 7.52
N LEU A 69 -13.69 -10.33 7.16
CA LEU A 69 -12.27 -9.97 7.33
C LEU A 69 -11.93 -8.65 6.63
N CYS A 70 -12.53 -8.35 5.48
CA CYS A 70 -12.32 -7.10 4.77
C CYS A 70 -13.07 -5.89 5.37
N ARG A 71 -14.11 -6.10 6.19
CA ARG A 71 -14.89 -5.03 6.83
C ARG A 71 -14.46 -4.86 8.29
N GLY A 72 -14.06 -3.66 8.67
CA GLY A 72 -13.63 -3.39 10.03
C GLY A 72 -13.33 -1.91 10.24
N GLU A 73 -13.07 -1.55 11.49
CA GLU A 73 -12.70 -0.18 11.82
C GLU A 73 -11.37 0.19 11.16
N SER A 74 -11.34 1.37 10.54
CA SER A 74 -10.13 1.89 9.88
C SER A 74 -8.97 2.14 10.84
N LYS A 75 -9.21 2.12 12.15
CA LYS A 75 -8.25 2.35 13.23
C LYS A 75 -7.78 1.10 13.95
N ASP A 76 -8.28 -0.07 13.55
CA ASP A 76 -7.82 -1.34 14.10
C ASP A 76 -6.32 -1.52 13.82
N PRO A 77 -5.48 -1.66 14.86
CA PRO A 77 -4.03 -1.83 14.69
C PRO A 77 -3.69 -3.06 13.85
N HIS A 78 -4.37 -4.20 14.03
CA HIS A 78 -4.03 -5.41 13.29
C HIS A 78 -4.24 -5.23 11.78
N ARG A 79 -5.35 -4.58 11.42
CA ARG A 79 -5.64 -4.20 10.03
C ARG A 79 -4.60 -3.25 9.45
N MET A 80 -4.12 -2.29 10.25
CA MET A 80 -3.07 -1.38 9.79
C MET A 80 -1.72 -2.08 9.60
N GLN A 81 -1.40 -3.08 10.41
CA GLN A 81 -0.19 -3.88 10.24
C GLN A 81 -0.22 -4.63 8.92
N ASP A 82 -1.33 -5.30 8.60
CA ASP A 82 -1.49 -6.01 7.34
C ASP A 82 -1.37 -5.07 6.14
N ARG A 83 -2.00 -3.89 6.21
CA ARG A 83 -1.86 -2.88 5.14
C ARG A 83 -0.42 -2.38 4.99
N ALA A 84 0.28 -2.17 6.10
CA ALA A 84 1.67 -1.72 6.07
C ALA A 84 2.59 -2.78 5.41
N GLU A 85 2.41 -4.05 5.76
CA GLU A 85 3.17 -5.15 5.16
C GLU A 85 2.80 -5.35 3.69
N ALA A 86 1.51 -5.29 3.33
CA ALA A 86 1.05 -5.35 1.95
C ALA A 86 1.71 -4.26 1.09
N HIS A 87 1.73 -3.01 1.57
CA HIS A 87 2.32 -1.88 0.85
C HIS A 87 3.85 -2.01 0.71
N LYS A 88 4.53 -2.55 1.72
CA LYS A 88 5.97 -2.89 1.63
C LYS A 88 6.21 -3.94 0.54
N LEU A 89 5.43 -5.01 0.51
CA LEU A 89 5.55 -6.05 -0.52
C LEU A 89 5.25 -5.49 -1.93
N ILE A 90 4.19 -4.69 -2.07
CA ILE A 90 3.85 -4.01 -3.33
C ILE A 90 5.00 -3.13 -3.82
N PHE A 91 5.65 -2.37 -2.92
CA PHE A 91 6.82 -1.58 -3.27
C PHE A 91 7.96 -2.44 -3.81
N GLN A 92 8.28 -3.54 -3.12
CA GLN A 92 9.33 -4.47 -3.54
C GLN A 92 9.03 -5.08 -4.91
N HIS A 93 7.80 -5.48 -5.17
CA HIS A 93 7.37 -6.00 -6.48
C HIS A 93 7.50 -4.95 -7.58
N ALA A 94 7.15 -3.70 -7.28
CA ALA A 94 7.33 -2.59 -8.22
C ALA A 94 8.82 -2.37 -8.54
N GLN A 95 9.70 -2.44 -7.55
CA GLN A 95 11.15 -2.35 -7.77
C GLN A 95 11.67 -3.51 -8.62
N GLN A 96 11.23 -4.74 -8.35
CA GLN A 96 11.57 -5.93 -9.15
C GLN A 96 11.10 -5.79 -10.61
N ALA A 97 9.94 -5.18 -10.82
CA ALA A 97 9.41 -4.85 -12.15
C ALA A 97 10.15 -3.69 -12.84
N GLY A 98 11.19 -3.12 -12.23
CA GLY A 98 11.97 -2.01 -12.77
C GLY A 98 11.26 -0.66 -12.72
N ILE A 99 10.24 -0.51 -11.87
CA ILE A 99 9.54 0.77 -11.71
C ILE A 99 10.41 1.77 -10.95
N THR A 100 10.59 2.93 -11.53
CA THR A 100 11.47 3.97 -11.01
C THR A 100 10.69 5.09 -10.29
N PRO A 101 11.33 5.86 -9.39
CA PRO A 101 10.67 6.95 -8.67
C PRO A 101 10.12 8.08 -9.55
N ASP A 102 10.66 8.31 -10.74
CA ASP A 102 10.32 9.47 -11.58
C ASP A 102 8.94 9.39 -12.25
N ILE A 103 8.28 8.23 -12.21
CA ILE A 103 6.95 8.08 -12.81
C ILE A 103 5.83 8.59 -11.89
N PRO A 104 4.73 9.13 -12.45
CA PRO A 104 3.62 9.68 -11.66
C PRO A 104 2.98 8.67 -10.68
N GLU A 105 2.89 7.40 -11.07
CA GLU A 105 2.29 6.34 -10.27
C GLU A 105 3.11 6.03 -9.02
N MET A 106 4.44 5.94 -9.13
CA MET A 106 5.32 5.75 -7.96
C MET A 106 5.27 6.97 -7.03
N GLN A 107 5.18 8.18 -7.59
CA GLN A 107 4.98 9.40 -6.78
C GLN A 107 3.61 9.41 -6.07
N HIS A 108 2.58 8.84 -6.67
CA HIS A 108 1.28 8.64 -6.02
C HIS A 108 1.44 7.67 -4.85
N PHE A 109 2.01 6.50 -5.10
CA PHE A 109 2.25 5.49 -4.09
C PHE A 109 3.10 6.00 -2.93
N ALA A 110 4.15 6.79 -3.19
CA ALA A 110 4.96 7.42 -2.15
C ALA A 110 4.14 8.31 -1.20
N ARG A 111 3.14 9.04 -1.72
CA ARG A 111 2.22 9.84 -0.89
C ARG A 111 1.26 8.96 -0.09
N GLU A 112 0.82 7.84 -0.65
CA GLU A 112 0.00 6.86 0.07
C GLU A 112 0.79 6.21 1.22
N LEU A 113 2.04 5.78 0.97
CA LEU A 113 2.95 5.28 2.01
C LEU A 113 3.14 6.29 3.13
N PHE A 114 3.36 7.57 2.78
CA PHE A 114 3.53 8.62 3.78
C PHE A 114 2.23 8.90 4.56
N LEU A 115 1.06 8.79 3.92
CA LEU A 115 -0.21 8.87 4.61
C LEU A 115 -0.41 7.69 5.56
N LEU A 116 -0.12 6.47 5.12
CA LEU A 116 -0.25 5.26 5.93
C LEU A 116 0.72 5.27 7.11
N CYS A 117 1.95 5.75 6.92
CA CYS A 117 2.92 6.01 8.00
C CYS A 117 2.29 6.83 9.14
N ARG A 118 1.67 7.96 8.80
CA ARG A 118 1.01 8.84 9.79
C ARG A 118 -0.15 8.15 10.50
N GLN A 119 -0.90 7.33 9.78
CA GLN A 119 -2.03 6.55 10.32
C GLN A 119 -1.54 5.45 11.29
N CYS A 120 -0.52 4.67 10.90
CA CYS A 120 0.12 3.67 11.75
C CYS A 120 0.65 4.30 13.04
N GLY A 121 1.36 5.43 12.93
CA GLY A 121 1.81 6.19 14.10
C GLY A 121 0.64 6.59 15.01
N ALA A 122 -0.44 7.14 14.44
CA ALA A 122 -1.63 7.51 15.21
C ALA A 122 -2.32 6.33 15.90
N ALA A 123 -2.22 5.12 15.33
CA ALA A 123 -2.73 3.87 15.90
C ALA A 123 -1.79 3.20 16.91
N GLY A 124 -0.59 3.75 17.14
CA GLY A 124 0.38 3.20 18.10
C GLY A 124 1.36 2.18 17.49
N LEU A 125 1.38 2.05 16.16
CA LEU A 125 2.25 1.12 15.42
C LEU A 125 3.56 1.83 15.05
N GLN A 126 4.54 1.75 15.96
CA GLN A 126 5.79 2.49 15.83
C GLN A 126 6.67 1.95 14.70
N ASP A 127 6.90 0.64 14.66
CA ASP A 127 7.84 0.01 13.73
C ASP A 127 7.31 0.09 12.29
N GLU A 128 6.01 -0.13 12.11
CA GLU A 128 5.34 0.00 10.82
C GLU A 128 5.36 1.45 10.31
N ALA A 129 5.17 2.43 11.21
CA ALA A 129 5.25 3.84 10.83
C ALA A 129 6.67 4.23 10.37
N GLU A 130 7.71 3.78 11.08
CA GLU A 130 9.10 4.02 10.69
C GLU A 130 9.44 3.39 9.34
N MET A 131 9.08 2.11 9.16
CA MET A 131 9.25 1.39 7.91
C MET A 131 8.58 2.13 6.74
N LEU A 132 7.30 2.49 6.88
CA LEU A 132 6.54 3.18 5.84
C LEU A 132 7.11 4.58 5.53
N PHE A 133 7.67 5.26 6.52
CA PHE A 133 8.34 6.55 6.30
C PHE A 133 9.57 6.40 5.40
N GLU A 134 10.42 5.41 5.68
CA GLU A 134 11.61 5.14 4.90
C GLU A 134 11.25 4.70 3.47
N LEU A 135 10.26 3.82 3.32
CA LEU A 135 9.73 3.42 2.01
C LEU A 135 9.16 4.61 1.23
N ALA A 136 8.37 5.47 1.88
CA ALA A 136 7.83 6.67 1.25
C ALA A 136 8.94 7.62 0.77
N ARG A 137 10.03 7.73 1.55
CA ARG A 137 11.19 8.55 1.19
C ARG A 137 11.93 7.97 -0.02
N GLU A 138 12.10 6.65 -0.05
CA GLU A 138 12.73 5.93 -1.16
C GLU A 138 11.89 6.03 -2.44
N ALA A 139 10.59 5.72 -2.35
CA ALA A 139 9.63 5.81 -3.45
C ALA A 139 9.53 7.23 -4.03
N SER A 140 9.74 8.26 -3.20
CA SER A 140 9.77 9.65 -3.65
C SER A 140 11.01 9.99 -4.49
N GLY A 141 12.08 9.20 -4.42
CA GLY A 141 13.36 9.47 -5.07
C GLY A 141 14.23 10.48 -4.31
N THR A 142 15.49 10.61 -4.74
CA THR A 142 16.55 11.29 -3.98
C THR A 142 16.33 12.78 -3.73
N GLN A 143 15.67 13.49 -4.66
CA GLN A 143 15.36 14.91 -4.50
C GLN A 143 14.13 15.12 -3.62
N ARG A 144 12.99 14.49 -3.96
CA ARG A 144 11.73 14.71 -3.25
C ARG A 144 11.70 14.09 -1.86
N GLY A 145 12.42 12.98 -1.66
CA GLY A 145 12.62 12.36 -0.34
C GLY A 145 13.43 13.22 0.63
N LYS A 146 14.10 14.28 0.15
CA LYS A 146 14.74 15.32 0.98
C LYS A 146 13.86 16.57 1.12
N GLY A 147 12.57 16.47 0.78
CA GLY A 147 11.61 17.55 0.94
C GLY A 147 11.42 17.96 2.40
N MET A 148 11.00 19.22 2.60
CA MET A 148 10.79 19.77 3.94
C MET A 148 9.77 18.98 4.76
N ASP A 149 8.76 18.39 4.14
CA ASP A 149 7.77 17.53 4.78
C ASP A 149 8.41 16.29 5.41
N PHE A 150 9.26 15.56 4.67
CA PHE A 150 10.02 14.43 5.20
C PHE A 150 10.99 14.86 6.32
N ILE A 151 11.69 15.98 6.14
CA ILE A 151 12.64 16.48 7.14
C ILE A 151 11.90 16.84 8.45
N LEU A 152 10.85 17.66 8.36
CA LEU A 152 10.10 18.11 9.52
C LEU A 152 9.40 16.95 10.22
N TYR A 153 8.75 16.06 9.48
CA TYR A 153 8.09 14.90 10.07
C TYR A 153 9.08 13.93 10.69
N GLY A 154 10.20 13.64 10.02
CA GLY A 154 11.26 12.79 10.55
C GLY A 154 11.92 13.37 11.81
N LEU A 155 12.12 14.69 11.88
CA LEU A 155 12.60 15.36 13.10
C LEU A 155 11.58 15.23 14.25
N LEU A 156 10.30 15.47 13.98
CA LEU A 156 9.23 15.29 14.98
C LEU A 156 9.17 13.86 15.50
N ALA A 157 9.24 12.87 14.59
CA ALA A 157 9.24 11.46 14.95
C ALA A 157 10.46 11.07 15.78
N ARG A 158 11.66 11.57 15.46
CA ARG A 158 12.88 11.32 16.23
C ARG A 158 12.85 11.94 17.63
N LEU A 159 12.28 13.13 17.78
CA LEU A 159 12.23 13.84 19.06
C LEU A 159 11.12 13.33 19.99
N PHE A 160 9.97 12.97 19.44
CA PHE A 160 8.76 12.67 20.21
C PHE A 160 8.22 11.24 20.02
N GLY A 161 8.86 10.45 19.16
CA GLY A 161 8.40 9.13 18.75
C GLY A 161 7.37 9.18 17.61
N TRP A 162 7.35 8.12 16.80
CA TRP A 162 6.44 7.96 15.65
C TRP A 162 4.96 8.05 16.05
N VAL A 163 4.61 7.56 17.24
CA VAL A 163 3.23 7.57 17.73
C VAL A 163 2.71 8.99 17.93
N ASN A 164 3.47 9.84 18.61
CA ASN A 164 3.08 11.22 18.88
C ASN A 164 3.09 12.05 17.59
N ALA A 165 4.09 11.84 16.72
CA ALA A 165 4.14 12.48 15.42
C ALA A 165 2.92 12.14 14.56
N GLY A 166 2.50 10.86 14.52
CA GLY A 166 1.29 10.42 13.82
C GLY A 166 0.02 11.06 14.36
N LYS A 167 -0.18 11.06 15.69
CA LYS A 167 -1.35 11.69 16.34
C LYS A 167 -1.45 13.19 16.00
N LEU A 168 -0.35 13.92 16.11
CA LEU A 168 -0.30 15.36 15.78
C LEU A 168 -0.62 15.61 14.30
N ALA A 169 -0.07 14.79 13.40
CA ALA A 169 -0.29 14.99 11.98
C ALA A 169 -1.73 14.65 11.56
N CYS A 170 -2.33 13.59 12.10
CA CYS A 170 -3.75 13.28 11.86
C CYS A 170 -4.69 14.34 12.45
N LEU A 171 -4.32 14.98 13.57
CA LEU A 171 -5.07 16.10 14.13
C LEU A 171 -4.98 17.33 13.20
N ALA A 172 -3.79 17.68 12.73
CA ALA A 172 -3.58 18.78 11.79
C ALA A 172 -4.36 18.59 10.48
N ASP A 173 -4.38 17.36 9.95
CA ASP A 173 -5.18 17.02 8.76
C ASP A 173 -6.68 17.24 8.96
N ARG A 174 -7.20 16.97 10.17
CA ARG A 174 -8.61 17.22 10.50
C ARG A 174 -8.93 18.71 10.54
N VAL A 175 -8.03 19.52 11.11
CA VAL A 175 -8.17 20.98 11.15
C VAL A 175 -8.12 21.58 9.75
N ARG A 176 -7.29 21.05 8.84
CA ARG A 176 -7.19 21.55 7.46
C ARG A 176 -8.43 21.24 6.59
N LYS A 177 -9.24 20.26 6.99
CA LYS A 177 -10.44 19.81 6.26
C LYS A 177 -11.75 20.40 6.80
N GLY A 178 -11.72 21.01 8.00
CA GLY A 178 -12.85 21.74 8.58
C GLY A 178 -12.80 23.21 8.20
#